data_AF-A0A1R3W4B2-F1
#
_entry.id   AF-A0A1R3W4B2-F1
#
_cell.length_a   1.000
_cell.length_b   1.000
_cell.length_c   1.000
_cell.angle_alpha   90.00
_cell.angle_beta   90.00
_cell.angle_gamma   90.00
#
_symmetry.space_group_name_H-M   'P 1'
#
loop_
_entity.id
_entity.type
_entity.pdbx_description
1 polymer ?
#
loop_
_entity_poly.entity_id
_entity_poly.type
_entity_poly.pdbx_seq_one_letter_code
_entity_poly.pdbx_strand_id
1 'polypeptide(L)'
;MIPQILMGVGAAALAAWGITAGVKSAKEEKKRLAMPIEWDPRFPREAFQDVVNRTAQRLPRVYASNADGLIVTIHVKSNSGLTSWKAVVDFHDYGRLTGWYRMTSENDQSPIPQAMADAIVAEVHARLGEPLSADWTRPL
;
A
#
# COMPACT_ATOMS: atom_id res chain seq x y z
N MET A 1 10.83 -26.45 36.89
CA MET A 1 10.77 -25.15 37.61
C MET A 1 10.80 -24.04 36.57
N ILE A 2 9.69 -23.35 36.36
CA ILE A 2 9.61 -22.19 35.43
C ILE A 2 9.99 -20.95 36.25
N PRO A 3 10.98 -20.14 35.85
CA PRO A 3 11.27 -18.91 36.57
C PRO A 3 10.17 -17.88 36.26
N GLN A 4 9.45 -17.49 37.31
CA GLN A 4 8.57 -16.32 37.30
C GLN A 4 9.43 -15.06 37.22
N ILE A 5 9.42 -14.38 36.08
CA ILE A 5 10.06 -13.06 35.94
C ILE A 5 8.99 -12.03 35.54
N LEU A 6 8.63 -11.20 36.52
CA LEU A 6 8.40 -9.76 36.41
C LEU A 6 7.33 -9.26 35.40
N MET A 7 6.04 -9.45 35.71
CA MET A 7 4.92 -8.88 34.93
C MET A 7 4.59 -7.39 35.20
N GLY A 8 5.20 -6.73 36.19
CA GLY A 8 4.74 -5.40 36.64
C GLY A 8 5.29 -4.20 35.86
N VAL A 9 6.57 -4.20 35.50
CA VAL A 9 7.26 -3.04 34.90
C VAL A 9 7.38 -3.17 33.37
N GLY A 10 7.55 -4.40 32.87
CA GLY A 10 7.66 -4.68 31.44
C GLY A 10 6.36 -4.38 30.68
N ALA A 11 5.20 -4.71 31.25
CA ALA A 11 3.91 -4.49 30.60
C ALA A 11 3.60 -2.99 30.40
N ALA A 12 3.89 -2.15 31.39
CA ALA A 12 3.65 -0.71 31.31
C ALA A 12 4.57 -0.03 30.27
N ALA A 13 5.86 -0.42 30.22
CA ALA A 13 6.80 0.09 29.22
C ALA A 13 6.40 -0.35 27.80
N LEU A 14 6.01 -1.62 27.60
CA LEU A 14 5.54 -2.13 26.31
C LEU A 14 4.23 -1.46 25.87
N ALA A 15 3.29 -1.23 26.79
CA ALA A 15 2.05 -0.52 26.51
C ALA A 15 2.30 0.96 26.12
N ALA A 16 3.17 1.65 26.87
CA ALA A 16 3.53 3.04 26.57
C ALA A 16 4.27 3.16 25.22
N TRP A 17 5.19 2.23 24.91
CA TRP A 17 5.81 2.18 23.59
C TRP A 17 4.82 1.88 22.46
N GLY A 18 3.91 0.92 22.65
CA GLY A 18 2.87 0.62 21.67
C GLY A 18 1.95 1.82 21.38
N ILE A 19 1.56 2.55 22.42
CA ILE A 19 0.72 3.76 22.29
C ILE A 19 1.48 4.88 21.56
N THR A 20 2.71 5.19 22.00
CA THR A 20 3.50 6.27 21.39
C THR A 20 3.91 5.97 19.96
N ALA A 21 4.30 4.72 19.65
CA ALA A 21 4.57 4.27 18.29
C ALA A 21 3.31 4.36 17.41
N GLY A 22 2.16 3.91 17.90
CA GLY A 22 0.88 4.01 17.19
C GLY A 22 0.49 5.46 16.87
N VAL A 23 0.64 6.37 17.83
CA VAL A 23 0.37 7.81 17.63
C VAL A 23 1.35 8.44 16.64
N LYS A 24 2.65 8.13 16.73
CA LYS A 24 3.65 8.62 15.77
C LYS A 24 3.31 8.15 14.35
N SER A 25 3.03 6.86 14.17
CA SER A 25 2.67 6.28 12.88
C SER A 25 1.38 6.88 12.32
N ALA A 26 0.33 7.08 13.14
CA ALA A 26 -0.92 7.70 12.69
C ALA A 26 -0.75 9.18 12.33
N LYS A 27 0.11 9.91 13.06
CA LYS A 27 0.45 11.30 12.73
C LYS A 27 1.20 11.37 11.40
N GLU A 28 2.14 10.46 11.17
CA GLU A 28 2.90 10.42 9.93
C GLU A 28 2.03 10.02 8.74
N GLU A 29 1.12 9.06 8.92
CA GLU A 29 0.11 8.71 7.93
C GLU A 29 -0.73 9.92 7.50
N LYS A 30 -1.23 10.69 8.47
CA LYS A 30 -2.01 11.90 8.19
C LYS A 30 -1.19 12.94 7.44
N LYS A 31 0.08 13.13 7.79
CA LYS A 31 0.96 14.05 7.05
C LYS A 31 1.17 13.59 5.61
N ARG A 32 1.43 12.29 5.41
CA ARG A 32 1.62 11.73 4.06
C ARG A 32 0.39 12.02 3.23
N LEU A 33 -0.79 11.57 3.65
CA LEU A 33 -2.05 11.74 2.90
C LEU A 33 -2.50 13.21 2.76
N ALA A 34 -2.05 14.12 3.62
CA ALA A 34 -2.34 15.54 3.50
C ALA A 34 -1.52 16.25 2.41
N MET A 35 -0.43 15.64 1.92
CA MET A 35 0.36 16.24 0.84
C MET A 35 -0.41 16.16 -0.48
N PRO A 36 -0.60 17.31 -1.18
CA PRO A 36 -1.24 17.33 -2.50
C PRO A 36 -0.50 16.41 -3.48
N ILE A 37 -1.25 15.78 -4.38
CA ILE A 37 -0.65 14.94 -5.41
C ILE A 37 -0.03 15.83 -6.50
N GLU A 38 1.26 15.64 -6.73
CA GLU A 38 2.02 16.24 -7.81
C GLU A 38 2.21 15.20 -8.93
N TRP A 39 1.41 15.34 -9.99
CA TRP A 39 1.53 14.45 -11.14
C TRP A 39 2.73 14.83 -12.00
N ASP A 40 3.59 13.85 -12.30
CA ASP A 40 4.66 14.02 -13.28
C ASP A 40 4.04 14.14 -14.69
N PRO A 41 4.42 15.13 -15.51
CA PRO A 41 3.90 15.29 -16.87
C PRO A 41 4.06 14.04 -17.76
N ARG A 42 5.04 13.18 -17.49
CA ARG A 42 5.27 11.91 -18.18
C ARG A 42 4.29 10.82 -17.75
N PHE A 43 3.71 10.95 -16.57
CA PHE A 43 2.71 10.04 -16.03
C PHE A 43 1.53 10.79 -15.38
N PRO A 44 0.70 11.47 -16.20
CA PRO A 44 -0.45 12.22 -15.69
C PRO A 44 -1.52 11.30 -15.11
N ARG A 45 -2.46 11.90 -14.37
CA ARG A 45 -3.55 11.21 -13.68
C ARG A 45 -4.30 10.22 -14.56
N GLU A 46 -4.68 10.64 -15.77
CA GLU A 46 -5.47 9.85 -16.71
C GLU A 46 -4.70 8.60 -17.15
N ALA A 47 -3.41 8.77 -17.44
CA ALA A 47 -2.55 7.66 -17.78
C ALA A 47 -2.40 6.67 -16.62
N PHE A 48 -2.31 7.15 -15.38
CA PHE A 48 -2.28 6.28 -14.20
C PHE A 48 -3.57 5.49 -14.04
N GLN A 49 -4.73 6.15 -14.19
CA GLN A 49 -6.04 5.48 -14.16
C GLN A 49 -6.17 4.42 -15.26
N ASP A 50 -5.70 4.72 -16.48
CA ASP A 50 -5.69 3.76 -17.58
C ASP A 50 -4.80 2.54 -17.29
N VAL A 51 -3.67 2.74 -16.61
CA VAL A 51 -2.78 1.65 -16.20
C VAL A 51 -3.44 0.78 -15.13
N VAL A 52 -4.07 1.39 -14.13
CA VAL A 52 -4.84 0.67 -13.11
C VAL A 52 -5.94 -0.19 -13.75
N ASN A 53 -6.74 0.41 -14.64
CA ASN A 53 -7.84 -0.27 -15.31
C ASN A 53 -7.36 -1.41 -16.22
N ARG A 54 -6.33 -1.18 -17.03
CA ARG A 54 -5.76 -2.23 -17.91
C ARG A 54 -5.14 -3.37 -17.11
N THR A 55 -4.47 -3.07 -16.01
CA THR A 55 -3.88 -4.09 -15.12
C THR A 55 -4.97 -4.92 -14.45
N ALA A 56 -6.01 -4.28 -13.91
CA ALA A 56 -7.14 -4.97 -13.30
C ALA A 56 -7.84 -5.93 -14.28
N GLN A 57 -8.09 -5.50 -15.52
CA GLN A 57 -8.71 -6.33 -16.55
C GLN A 57 -7.90 -7.58 -16.92
N ARG A 58 -6.58 -7.55 -16.75
CA ARG A 58 -5.68 -8.67 -17.05
C ARG A 58 -5.56 -9.67 -15.90
N LEU A 59 -5.97 -9.28 -14.70
CA LEU A 59 -5.88 -10.13 -13.51
C LEU A 59 -7.17 -10.93 -13.32
N PRO A 60 -7.12 -12.27 -13.41
CA PRO A 60 -8.29 -13.09 -13.18
C PRO A 60 -8.90 -12.80 -11.80
N ARG A 61 -10.24 -12.79 -11.74
CA ARG A 61 -11.06 -12.61 -10.53
C ARG A 61 -11.09 -11.19 -9.95
N VAL A 62 -10.28 -10.26 -10.44
CA VAL A 62 -10.52 -8.82 -10.22
C VAL A 62 -11.73 -8.43 -11.05
N TYR A 63 -12.78 -7.94 -10.40
CA TYR A 63 -14.04 -7.60 -11.09
C TYR A 63 -14.40 -6.12 -10.98
N ALA A 64 -13.75 -5.39 -10.09
CA ALA A 64 -13.86 -3.94 -10.00
C ALA A 64 -12.52 -3.36 -9.52
N SER A 65 -12.16 -2.22 -10.06
CA SER A 65 -11.02 -1.40 -9.65
C SER A 65 -11.41 0.06 -9.68
N ASN A 66 -10.84 0.85 -8.79
CA ASN A 66 -10.94 2.31 -8.78
C ASN A 66 -9.61 2.91 -8.36
N ALA A 67 -9.29 4.10 -8.87
CA ALA A 67 -8.15 4.90 -8.44
C ALA A 67 -8.63 6.29 -8.00
N ASP A 68 -8.53 6.56 -6.71
CA ASP A 68 -8.75 7.88 -6.14
C ASP A 68 -7.39 8.52 -5.82
N GLY A 69 -6.95 9.44 -6.68
CA GLY A 69 -5.59 9.92 -6.67
C GLY A 69 -4.58 8.78 -6.90
N LEU A 70 -3.71 8.55 -5.92
CA LEU A 70 -2.71 7.48 -5.91
C LEU A 70 -3.14 6.26 -5.09
N ILE A 71 -4.38 6.23 -4.60
CA ILE A 71 -4.93 5.12 -3.82
C ILE A 71 -5.80 4.26 -4.74
N VAL A 72 -5.39 3.01 -4.93
CA VAL A 72 -6.06 2.04 -5.78
C VAL A 72 -6.84 1.07 -4.91
N THR A 73 -8.14 0.93 -5.17
CA THR A 73 -8.99 -0.09 -4.52
C THR A 73 -9.38 -1.14 -5.55
N ILE A 74 -9.26 -2.42 -5.19
CA ILE A 74 -9.68 -3.54 -6.02
C ILE A 74 -10.63 -4.46 -5.26
N HIS A 75 -11.57 -5.04 -5.99
CA HIS A 75 -12.45 -6.09 -5.50
C HIS A 75 -12.17 -7.39 -6.24
N VAL A 76 -11.94 -8.45 -5.46
CA VAL A 76 -11.49 -9.75 -5.96
C VAL A 76 -12.47 -10.83 -5.54
N LYS A 77 -12.91 -11.68 -6.49
CA LYS A 77 -13.74 -12.85 -6.18
C LYS A 77 -12.89 -13.99 -5.63
N SER A 78 -13.43 -14.82 -4.74
CA SER A 78 -12.80 -16.09 -4.35
C SER A 78 -12.73 -17.08 -5.51
N ASN A 79 -11.94 -18.14 -5.37
CA ASN A 79 -11.83 -19.17 -6.41
C ASN A 79 -13.17 -19.87 -6.67
N SER A 80 -13.99 -20.04 -5.63
CA SER A 80 -15.35 -20.56 -5.76
C SER A 80 -16.35 -19.55 -6.33
N GLY A 81 -15.99 -18.26 -6.35
CA GLY A 81 -16.88 -17.17 -6.76
C GLY A 81 -17.97 -16.81 -5.74
N LEU A 82 -18.04 -17.51 -4.59
CA LEU A 82 -19.09 -17.33 -3.58
C LEU A 82 -18.88 -16.12 -2.68
N THR A 83 -17.65 -15.63 -2.60
CA THR A 83 -17.27 -14.50 -1.76
C THR A 83 -16.38 -13.55 -2.54
N SER A 84 -16.27 -12.33 -2.05
CA SER A 84 -15.30 -11.37 -2.53
C SER A 84 -14.65 -10.65 -1.37
N TRP A 85 -13.49 -10.09 -1.63
CA TRP A 85 -12.78 -9.26 -0.66
C TRP A 85 -12.20 -8.02 -1.34
N LYS A 86 -11.90 -7.02 -0.51
CA LYS A 86 -11.27 -5.78 -0.91
C LYS A 86 -9.78 -5.82 -0.63
N ALA A 87 -9.02 -5.21 -1.53
CA ALA A 87 -7.65 -4.80 -1.24
C ALA A 87 -7.44 -3.34 -1.66
N VAL A 88 -6.54 -2.66 -0.94
CA VAL A 88 -6.17 -1.27 -1.19
C VAL A 88 -4.66 -1.22 -1.36
N VAL A 89 -4.21 -0.63 -2.46
CA VAL A 89 -2.80 -0.35 -2.76
C VAL A 89 -2.63 1.16 -2.80
N ASP A 90 -1.86 1.70 -1.87
CA ASP A 90 -1.59 3.12 -1.73
C ASP A 90 -0.20 3.44 -2.28
N PHE A 91 -0.16 4.13 -3.43
CA PHE A 91 1.05 4.61 -4.08
C PHE A 91 1.42 6.05 -3.66
N HIS A 92 0.73 6.63 -2.68
CA HIS A 92 0.98 7.98 -2.23
C HIS A 92 2.28 8.05 -1.42
N ASP A 93 3.37 8.46 -2.08
CA ASP A 93 4.66 8.72 -1.43
C ASP A 93 4.84 10.24 -1.24
N TYR A 94 4.21 10.76 -0.19
CA TYR A 94 4.21 12.19 0.15
C TYR A 94 3.79 13.09 -1.03
N GLY A 95 2.76 12.68 -1.76
CA GLY A 95 2.23 13.41 -2.91
C GLY A 95 2.84 13.01 -4.25
N ARG A 96 3.84 12.12 -4.27
CA ARG A 96 4.53 11.71 -5.50
C ARG A 96 4.29 10.24 -5.81
N LEU A 97 4.32 9.92 -7.10
CA LEU A 97 4.26 8.55 -7.61
C LEU A 97 5.69 8.06 -7.87
N THR A 98 6.26 7.28 -6.95
CA THR A 98 7.68 6.86 -7.00
C THR A 98 7.89 5.37 -7.29
N GLY A 99 6.82 4.57 -7.24
CA GLY A 99 6.89 3.10 -7.34
C GLY A 99 6.91 2.41 -5.98
N TRP A 100 7.09 3.15 -4.89
CA TRP A 100 6.80 2.65 -3.54
C TRP A 100 5.29 2.57 -3.31
N TYR A 101 4.85 1.58 -2.53
CA TYR A 101 3.47 1.47 -2.12
C TYR A 101 3.31 0.84 -0.74
N ARG A 102 2.14 1.08 -0.13
CA ARG A 102 1.60 0.29 0.98
C ARG A 102 0.41 -0.52 0.49
N MET A 103 0.18 -1.66 1.10
CA MET A 103 -0.94 -2.52 0.74
C MET A 103 -1.66 -3.03 1.98
N THR A 104 -2.99 -3.06 1.89
CA THR A 104 -3.85 -3.76 2.85
C THR A 104 -4.81 -4.65 2.08
N SER A 105 -5.08 -5.83 2.61
CA SER A 105 -5.98 -6.79 2.02
C SER A 105 -6.85 -7.40 3.11
N GLU A 106 -8.12 -7.65 2.81
CA GLU A 106 -8.98 -8.49 3.65
C GLU A 106 -8.59 -9.99 3.54
N ASN A 107 -7.75 -10.34 2.56
CA ASN A 107 -7.19 -11.68 2.38
C ASN A 107 -5.69 -11.59 2.06
N ASP A 108 -4.86 -11.70 3.11
CA ASP A 108 -3.40 -11.57 3.02
C ASP A 108 -2.72 -12.78 2.35
N GLN A 109 -3.43 -13.90 2.19
CA GLN A 109 -2.91 -15.09 1.51
C GLN A 109 -3.05 -15.01 -0.02
N SER A 110 -3.82 -14.05 -0.52
CA SER A 110 -4.04 -13.90 -1.96
C SER A 110 -2.87 -13.17 -2.61
N PRO A 111 -2.27 -13.72 -3.69
CA PRO A 111 -1.20 -13.03 -4.43
C PRO A 111 -1.73 -11.94 -5.39
N ILE A 112 -3.04 -11.88 -5.65
CA ILE A 112 -3.63 -10.97 -6.66
C ILE A 112 -3.35 -9.48 -6.38
N PRO A 113 -3.56 -8.96 -5.15
CA PRO A 113 -3.25 -7.56 -4.86
C PRO A 113 -1.77 -7.19 -5.11
N GLN A 114 -0.86 -8.07 -4.70
CA GLN A 114 0.58 -7.92 -4.91
C GLN A 114 0.92 -7.89 -6.41
N ALA A 115 0.41 -8.86 -7.18
CA ALA A 115 0.63 -8.93 -8.62
C ALA A 115 0.12 -7.67 -9.35
N MET A 116 -0.99 -7.09 -8.87
CA MET A 116 -1.48 -5.81 -9.37
C MET A 116 -0.52 -4.66 -9.05
N ALA A 117 -0.07 -4.56 -7.80
CA ALA A 117 0.85 -3.53 -7.37
C ALA A 117 2.14 -3.57 -8.20
N ASP A 118 2.75 -4.74 -8.32
CA ASP A 118 4.01 -4.94 -9.03
C ASP A 118 3.90 -4.59 -10.53
N ALA A 119 2.76 -4.91 -11.16
CA ALA A 119 2.50 -4.53 -12.55
C ALA A 119 2.36 -3.01 -12.73
N ILE A 120 1.72 -2.31 -11.79
CA ILE A 120 1.62 -0.84 -11.82
C ILE A 120 3.00 -0.22 -11.59
N VAL A 121 3.77 -0.72 -10.61
CA VAL A 121 5.15 -0.26 -10.34
C VAL A 121 6.05 -0.41 -11.57
N ALA A 122 5.93 -1.52 -12.30
CA ALA A 122 6.68 -1.73 -13.53
C ALA A 122 6.40 -0.62 -14.57
N GLU A 123 5.14 -0.20 -14.71
CA GLU A 123 4.77 0.91 -15.59
C GLU A 123 5.26 2.26 -15.07
N VAL A 124 5.23 2.49 -13.75
CA VAL A 124 5.78 3.70 -13.11
C VAL A 124 7.26 3.84 -13.47
N HIS A 125 8.06 2.80 -13.26
CA HIS A 125 9.49 2.82 -13.60
C HIS A 125 9.72 3.00 -15.10
N ALA A 126 8.93 2.33 -15.95
CA ALA A 126 9.05 2.44 -17.40
C ALA A 126 8.80 3.87 -17.91
N ARG A 127 7.90 4.63 -17.27
CA ARG A 127 7.55 6.00 -17.67
C ARG A 127 8.42 7.07 -17.03
N LEU A 128 8.77 6.90 -15.76
CA LEU A 128 9.47 7.92 -14.98
C LEU A 128 10.99 7.78 -15.05
N GLY A 129 11.50 6.63 -15.51
CA GLY A 129 12.95 6.40 -15.66
C GLY A 129 13.69 6.31 -14.32
N GLU A 130 12.97 6.19 -13.21
CA GLU A 130 13.54 5.96 -11.89
C GLU A 130 13.89 4.47 -11.75
N PRO A 131 15.17 4.10 -11.50
CA PRO A 131 15.50 2.75 -11.12
C PRO A 131 14.89 2.45 -9.74
N LEU A 132 14.52 1.19 -9.52
CA LEU A 132 14.17 0.64 -8.20
C LEU A 132 15.09 1.26 -7.14
N SER A 133 14.60 2.22 -6.36
CA SER A 133 15.41 2.82 -5.30
C SER A 133 15.58 1.75 -4.23
N ALA A 134 16.63 0.94 -4.36
CA ALA A 134 17.20 0.11 -3.32
C ALA A 134 17.90 0.98 -2.26
N ASP A 135 17.31 2.14 -1.95
CA ASP A 135 17.77 3.00 -0.89
C ASP A 135 16.99 2.69 0.38
N TRP A 136 17.46 1.67 1.08
CA TRP A 136 16.97 1.23 2.38
C TRP A 136 17.28 2.21 3.52
N THR A 137 17.76 3.44 3.23
CA THR A 137 18.19 4.40 4.26
C THR A 137 17.15 5.44 4.70
N ARG A 138 15.90 5.38 4.22
CA ARG A 138 14.85 6.32 4.68
C ARG A 138 14.31 5.93 6.07
N PRO A 139 14.42 6.80 7.09
CA PRO A 139 13.92 6.49 8.43
C PRO A 139 12.40 6.61 8.55
N LEU A 140 11.82 5.77 9.43
CA LEU A 140 10.41 5.70 9.83
C LEU A 140 9.90 6.89 10.66
#